data_AF-A0A4Y2HX97-F1
#
_entry.id   AF-A0A4Y2HX97-F1
#
_cell.length_a   1.000
_cell.length_b   1.000
_cell.length_c   1.000
_cell.angle_alpha   90.00
_cell.angle_beta   90.00
_cell.angle_gamma   90.00
#
_symmetry.space_group_name_H-M   'P 1'
#
loop_
_entity.id
_entity.type
_entity.pdbx_description
1 polymer ?
#
loop_
_entity_poly.entity_id
_entity_poly.type
_entity_poly.pdbx_seq_one_letter_code
_entity_poly.pdbx_strand_id
1 'polypeptide(L)'
;MCHTSVHWVSALPAVLLGLRTVFKEDLQCSPAEMVYGRKIDLVGKEFLCLPSQFFVQQPPQAADNGFIKKLKTHIQQLRATPTSNHSAKPTFVYRDLSVCSHVFLRVDAVQPSLSQPYTGPYKVLSRTNKNFIILKDNKKVTATIDRLKPAHLLLDNVNSSESKLDSPRVDTPSPTPSAKEPEKSAMPLPEKPPIHTRTGRRVHFPVKYRDFVS
;
A
#
# COMPACT_ATOMS: atom_id res chain seq x y z
N MET A 1 -13.87 -20.12 -6.47
CA MET A 1 -14.23 -21.04 -5.38
C MET A 1 -14.44 -20.24 -4.09
N CYS A 2 -15.49 -19.43 -4.03
CA CYS A 2 -15.81 -18.64 -2.82
C CYS A 2 -16.84 -19.43 -2.03
N HIS A 3 -16.41 -20.12 -0.98
CA HIS A 3 -17.31 -20.81 -0.05
C HIS A 3 -17.64 -19.83 1.09
N THR A 4 -18.92 -19.62 1.36
CA THR A 4 -19.42 -18.70 2.41
C THR A 4 -19.53 -19.37 3.78
N SER A 5 -19.09 -20.62 3.93
CA SER A 5 -19.16 -21.36 5.19
C SER A 5 -17.87 -21.22 6.02
N VAL A 6 -18.04 -21.21 7.34
CA VAL A 6 -16.97 -21.06 8.36
C VAL A 6 -15.96 -22.23 8.34
N HIS A 7 -16.31 -23.37 7.72
CA HIS A 7 -15.48 -24.58 7.66
C HIS A 7 -14.63 -24.67 6.38
N TRP A 8 -13.80 -23.66 6.14
CA TRP A 8 -12.92 -23.59 4.96
C TRP A 8 -11.96 -24.80 4.83
N VAL A 9 -11.59 -25.41 5.95
CA VAL A 9 -10.73 -26.62 5.99
C VAL A 9 -11.36 -27.78 5.21
N SER A 10 -12.69 -27.94 5.24
CA SER A 10 -13.38 -29.00 4.49
C SER A 10 -13.39 -28.74 2.99
N ALA A 11 -13.32 -27.48 2.56
CA ALA A 11 -13.24 -27.10 1.16
C ALA A 11 -11.79 -27.06 0.63
N LEU A 12 -10.80 -27.00 1.53
CA LEU A 12 -9.38 -26.85 1.19
C LEU A 12 -8.88 -27.95 0.23
N PRO A 13 -9.15 -29.27 0.42
CA PRO A 13 -8.68 -30.28 -0.52
C PRO A 13 -9.22 -30.08 -1.94
N ALA A 14 -10.49 -29.69 -2.07
CA ALA A 14 -11.12 -29.45 -3.37
C ALA A 14 -10.55 -28.20 -4.06
N VAL A 15 -10.29 -27.12 -3.30
CA VAL A 15 -9.63 -25.91 -3.84
C VAL A 15 -8.20 -26.21 -4.27
N LEU A 16 -7.44 -26.95 -3.47
CA LEU A 16 -6.07 -27.35 -3.76
C LEU A 16 -5.97 -28.28 -4.98
N LEU A 17 -6.97 -29.15 -5.17
CA LEU A 17 -7.09 -30.01 -6.35
C LEU A 17 -7.41 -29.19 -7.59
N GLY A 18 -8.35 -28.25 -7.48
CA GLY A 18 -8.66 -27.29 -8.54
C GLY A 18 -7.42 -26.52 -8.98
N LEU A 19 -6.73 -25.85 -8.06
CA LEU A 19 -5.51 -25.08 -8.38
C LEU A 19 -4.40 -25.92 -9.03
N ARG A 20 -4.29 -27.21 -8.72
CA ARG A 20 -3.29 -28.11 -9.31
C ARG A 20 -3.66 -28.60 -10.71
N THR A 21 -4.94 -28.68 -11.02
CA THR A 21 -5.43 -29.23 -12.30
C THR A 21 -6.01 -28.18 -13.23
N VAL A 22 -6.07 -26.92 -12.80
CA VAL A 22 -6.39 -25.78 -13.66
C VAL A 22 -5.37 -25.72 -14.80
N PHE A 23 -5.90 -25.81 -16.02
CA PHE A 23 -5.16 -25.55 -17.23
C PHE A 23 -4.80 -24.07 -17.32
N LYS A 24 -3.55 -23.75 -17.66
CA LYS A 24 -3.11 -22.38 -17.93
C LYS A 24 -2.80 -22.26 -19.41
N GLU A 25 -3.57 -21.43 -20.12
CA GLU A 25 -3.42 -21.23 -21.56
C GLU A 25 -2.03 -20.68 -21.93
N ASP A 26 -1.41 -19.84 -21.09
CA ASP A 26 -0.07 -19.29 -21.34
C ASP A 26 1.02 -20.37 -21.41
N LEU A 27 0.86 -21.45 -20.62
CA LEU A 27 1.82 -22.54 -20.53
C LEU A 27 1.37 -23.78 -21.33
N GLN A 28 0.13 -23.77 -21.84
CA GLN A 28 -0.53 -24.91 -22.50
C GLN A 28 -0.47 -26.19 -21.65
N CYS A 29 -0.44 -26.05 -20.32
CA CYS A 29 -0.36 -27.16 -19.38
C CYS A 29 -0.94 -26.76 -18.00
N SER A 30 -1.28 -27.77 -17.21
CA SER A 30 -1.64 -27.61 -15.80
C SER A 30 -0.44 -27.90 -14.87
N PRO A 31 -0.41 -27.32 -13.65
CA PRO A 31 0.67 -27.56 -12.70
C PRO A 31 0.91 -29.05 -12.39
N ALA A 32 -0.15 -29.85 -12.31
CA ALA A 32 -0.03 -31.29 -12.07
C ALA A 32 0.55 -32.04 -13.28
N GLU A 33 0.25 -31.63 -14.51
CA GLU A 33 0.90 -32.19 -15.70
C GLU A 33 2.40 -31.90 -15.74
N MET A 34 2.78 -30.66 -15.38
CA MET A 34 4.19 -30.26 -15.32
C MET A 34 4.99 -31.05 -14.28
N VAL A 35 4.36 -31.42 -13.15
CA VAL A 35 5.00 -32.19 -12.08
C VAL A 35 5.05 -33.67 -12.41
N TYR A 36 3.95 -34.26 -12.88
CA TYR A 36 3.84 -35.71 -13.10
C TYR A 36 4.22 -36.14 -14.52
N GLY A 37 4.49 -35.20 -15.42
CA GLY A 37 4.92 -35.46 -16.81
C GLY A 37 3.87 -36.16 -17.66
N ARG A 38 2.63 -36.28 -17.17
CA ARG A 38 1.50 -36.88 -17.89
C ARG A 38 0.46 -35.83 -18.10
N LYS A 39 -0.06 -35.74 -19.34
CA LYS A 39 -1.23 -34.94 -19.64
C LYS A 39 -2.41 -35.48 -18.82
N ILE A 40 -3.08 -34.57 -18.12
CA ILE A 40 -4.36 -34.84 -17.47
C ILE A 40 -5.35 -34.66 -18.60
N ASP A 41 -5.46 -35.69 -19.44
CA ASP A 41 -6.45 -35.73 -20.48
C ASP A 41 -7.82 -35.77 -19.79
N LEU A 42 -8.45 -34.59 -19.69
CA LEU A 42 -9.83 -34.41 -19.25
C LEU A 42 -10.82 -35.19 -20.13
N VAL A 43 -10.35 -35.72 -21.26
CA VAL A 43 -11.06 -36.61 -22.16
C VAL A 43 -10.34 -37.94 -22.22
N GLY A 44 -10.78 -38.88 -21.38
CA GLY A 44 -10.71 -40.32 -21.66
C GLY A 44 -9.39 -40.85 -22.19
N LYS A 45 -8.33 -40.79 -21.39
CA LYS A 45 -7.39 -41.91 -21.30
C LYS A 45 -6.67 -41.83 -19.97
N GLU A 46 -6.37 -43.01 -19.48
CA GLU A 46 -5.99 -43.34 -18.11
C GLU A 46 -4.99 -42.35 -17.51
N PHE A 47 -5.02 -42.23 -16.18
CA PHE A 47 -4.15 -41.46 -15.27
C PHE A 47 -4.78 -40.19 -14.65
N LEU A 48 -5.09 -40.34 -13.36
CA LEU A 48 -5.58 -39.35 -12.40
C LEU A 48 -6.93 -38.71 -12.73
N CYS A 49 -7.98 -39.53 -12.59
CA CYS A 49 -9.36 -39.08 -12.62
C CYS A 49 -9.61 -38.04 -11.51
N LEU A 50 -9.82 -36.79 -11.90
CA LEU A 50 -10.50 -35.82 -11.04
C LEU A 50 -11.91 -36.35 -10.74
N PRO A 51 -12.46 -36.09 -9.54
CA PRO A 51 -13.83 -36.48 -9.20
C PRO A 51 -14.91 -35.81 -10.08
N SER A 52 -14.54 -35.00 -11.08
CA SER A 52 -15.42 -34.56 -12.17
C SER A 52 -15.71 -35.65 -13.22
N GLN A 53 -14.95 -36.75 -13.25
CA GLN A 53 -15.13 -37.85 -14.21
C GLN A 53 -16.20 -38.90 -13.81
N PHE A 54 -16.93 -38.71 -12.70
CA PHE A 54 -18.13 -39.51 -12.40
C PHE A 54 -19.33 -39.21 -13.34
N PHE A 55 -19.18 -38.33 -14.33
CA PHE A 55 -20.23 -37.99 -15.31
C PHE A 55 -20.10 -38.71 -16.66
N VAL A 56 -19.52 -39.90 -16.70
CA VAL A 56 -19.82 -40.85 -17.78
C VAL A 56 -21.05 -41.63 -17.38
N GLN A 57 -22.07 -41.59 -18.24
CA GLN A 57 -23.37 -42.22 -18.08
C GLN A 57 -23.23 -43.72 -17.77
N GLN A 58 -23.26 -44.10 -16.50
CA GLN A 58 -23.61 -45.46 -16.10
C GLN A 58 -25.15 -45.57 -16.06
N PRO A 59 -25.73 -46.67 -16.54
CA PRO A 59 -27.17 -46.92 -16.38
C PRO A 59 -27.54 -46.89 -14.89
N PRO A 60 -28.79 -46.49 -14.56
CA PRO A 60 -29.15 -46.07 -13.21
C PRO A 60 -29.19 -47.26 -12.25
N GLN A 61 -28.07 -47.55 -11.60
CA GLN A 61 -28.08 -48.37 -10.39
C GLN A 61 -28.47 -47.47 -9.22
N ALA A 62 -29.64 -47.77 -8.68
CA ALA A 62 -30.29 -47.06 -7.59
C ALA A 62 -29.45 -47.15 -6.31
N ALA A 63 -28.59 -46.15 -6.10
CA ALA A 63 -28.18 -45.76 -4.77
C ALA A 63 -28.60 -44.30 -4.60
N ASP A 64 -29.69 -44.06 -3.89
CA ASP A 64 -30.15 -42.72 -3.51
C ASP A 64 -29.21 -42.11 -2.46
N ASN A 65 -27.96 -41.87 -2.88
CA ASN A 65 -26.97 -41.24 -2.05
C ASN A 65 -27.19 -39.73 -2.16
N GLY A 66 -28.09 -39.20 -1.32
CA GLY A 66 -28.36 -37.76 -1.21
C GLY A 66 -27.10 -36.91 -1.02
N PHE A 67 -26.02 -37.51 -0.50
CA PHE A 67 -24.69 -36.92 -0.44
C PHE A 67 -24.07 -36.65 -1.82
N ILE A 68 -24.13 -37.60 -2.77
CA ILE A 68 -23.59 -37.44 -4.12
C ILE A 68 -24.37 -36.36 -4.88
N LYS A 69 -25.70 -36.35 -4.74
CA LYS A 69 -26.55 -35.28 -5.30
C LYS A 69 -26.14 -33.92 -4.74
N LYS A 70 -25.98 -33.79 -3.42
CA LYS A 70 -25.51 -32.55 -2.77
C LYS A 70 -24.12 -32.13 -3.25
N LEU A 71 -23.18 -33.06 -3.37
CA LEU A 71 -21.82 -32.80 -3.85
C LEU A 71 -21.83 -32.31 -5.31
N LYS A 72 -22.62 -32.95 -6.18
CA LYS A 72 -22.79 -32.55 -7.58
C LYS A 72 -23.32 -31.12 -7.69
N THR A 73 -24.36 -30.78 -6.92
CA THR A 73 -24.93 -29.42 -6.90
C THR A 73 -23.89 -28.40 -6.43
N HIS A 74 -23.11 -28.73 -5.39
CA HIS A 74 -22.09 -27.84 -4.86
C HIS A 74 -20.95 -27.60 -5.87
N ILE A 75 -20.50 -28.64 -6.58
CA ILE A 75 -19.48 -28.50 -7.64
C ILE A 75 -20.00 -27.69 -8.83
N GLN A 76 -21.26 -27.89 -9.23
CA GLN A 76 -21.86 -27.15 -10.35
C GLN A 76 -22.02 -25.65 -10.06
N GLN A 77 -22.17 -25.27 -8.80
CA GLN A 77 -22.23 -23.86 -8.37
C GLN A 77 -20.85 -23.18 -8.37
N LEU A 78 -19.74 -23.93 -8.43
CA LEU A 78 -18.37 -23.39 -8.39
C LEU A 78 -17.86 -22.96 -9.77
N ARG A 79 -18.63 -22.17 -10.52
CA ARG A 79 -18.15 -21.58 -11.78
C ARG A 79 -17.02 -20.58 -11.51
N ALA A 80 -15.99 -20.61 -12.35
CA ALA A 80 -14.92 -19.62 -12.31
C ALA A 80 -15.50 -18.25 -12.70
N THR A 81 -15.42 -17.28 -11.80
CA THR A 81 -15.78 -15.89 -12.10
C THR A 81 -14.71 -15.30 -13.03
N PRO A 82 -15.08 -14.67 -14.16
CA PRO A 82 -14.11 -14.01 -15.03
C PRO A 82 -13.32 -12.96 -14.23
N THR A 83 -12.00 -13.01 -14.34
CA THR A 83 -11.09 -12.11 -13.64
C THR A 83 -11.23 -10.71 -14.22
N SER A 84 -11.60 -9.75 -13.37
CA SER A 84 -11.59 -8.33 -13.72
C SER A 84 -10.15 -7.83 -13.86
N ASN A 85 -9.79 -7.30 -15.04
CA ASN A 85 -8.48 -6.70 -15.28
C ASN A 85 -8.50 -5.23 -14.83
N HIS A 86 -7.96 -4.98 -13.63
CA HIS A 86 -7.84 -3.63 -13.08
C HIS A 86 -6.56 -2.88 -13.49
N SER A 87 -5.72 -3.46 -14.36
CA SER A 87 -4.35 -3.00 -14.66
C SER A 87 -4.23 -2.11 -15.91
N ALA A 88 -5.25 -1.32 -16.25
CA ALA A 88 -5.22 -0.50 -17.47
C ALA A 88 -4.45 0.83 -17.33
N LYS A 89 -4.12 1.28 -16.11
CA LYS A 89 -3.49 2.58 -15.87
C LYS A 89 -1.96 2.43 -15.73
N PRO A 90 -1.15 3.29 -16.37
CA PRO A 90 0.30 3.27 -16.20
C PRO A 90 0.68 3.60 -14.76
N THR A 91 1.60 2.82 -14.19
CA THR A 91 2.09 3.02 -12.81
C THR A 91 2.87 4.33 -12.72
N PHE A 92 2.51 5.18 -11.74
CA PHE A 92 3.23 6.42 -11.47
C PHE A 92 4.59 6.13 -10.82
N VAL A 93 5.65 6.71 -11.38
CA VAL A 93 7.02 6.62 -10.86
C VAL A 93 7.63 8.03 -10.85
N TYR A 94 8.30 8.38 -9.75
CA TYR A 94 9.01 9.65 -9.64
C TYR A 94 10.22 9.67 -10.59
N ARG A 95 10.26 10.64 -11.52
CA ARG A 95 11.38 10.80 -12.48
C ARG A 95 12.70 11.04 -11.77
N ASP A 96 12.66 11.79 -10.67
CA ASP A 96 13.83 12.20 -9.90
C ASP A 96 14.52 11.03 -9.19
N LEU A 97 13.88 9.86 -9.06
CA LEU A 97 14.55 8.67 -8.49
C LEU A 97 15.76 8.22 -9.31
N SER A 98 15.80 8.55 -10.60
CA SER A 98 16.95 8.25 -11.46
C SER A 98 18.19 9.10 -11.12
N VAL A 99 17.99 10.34 -10.67
CA VAL A 99 19.06 11.33 -10.47
C VAL A 99 19.34 11.62 -8.98
N CYS A 100 18.35 11.43 -8.10
CA CYS A 100 18.42 11.87 -6.71
C CYS A 100 19.58 11.25 -5.93
N SER A 101 20.33 12.07 -5.18
CA SER A 101 21.43 11.60 -4.33
C SER A 101 20.94 10.86 -3.09
N HIS A 102 19.82 11.30 -2.54
CA HIS A 102 19.22 10.75 -1.33
C HIS A 102 17.75 10.37 -1.54
N VAL A 103 17.28 9.40 -0.77
CA VAL A 103 15.90 8.89 -0.82
C VAL A 103 15.36 8.64 0.58
N PHE A 104 14.06 8.82 0.73
CA PHE A 104 13.30 8.37 1.88
C PHE A 104 12.80 6.94 1.65
N LEU A 105 12.91 6.08 2.66
CA LEU A 105 12.45 4.69 2.63
C LEU A 105 11.16 4.52 3.45
N ARG A 106 10.13 3.91 2.86
CA ARG A 106 8.87 3.60 3.53
C ARG A 106 9.02 2.49 4.57
N VAL A 107 8.44 2.72 5.75
CA VAL A 107 8.31 1.73 6.82
C VAL A 107 6.98 0.99 6.62
N ASP A 108 7.03 -0.27 6.19
CA ASP A 108 5.82 -1.08 5.96
C ASP A 108 5.34 -1.83 7.22
N ALA A 109 6.04 -1.68 8.34
CA ALA A 109 5.59 -2.22 9.62
C ALA A 109 4.37 -1.45 10.13
N VAL A 110 3.51 -2.12 10.92
CA VAL A 110 2.43 -1.45 11.65
C VAL A 110 3.07 -0.47 12.65
N GLN A 111 2.76 0.80 12.51
CA GLN A 111 3.27 1.86 13.36
C GLN A 111 2.14 2.49 14.18
N PRO A 112 2.44 3.08 15.34
CA PRO A 112 1.45 3.82 16.11
C PRO A 112 0.93 5.02 15.32
N SER A 113 -0.26 5.51 15.71
CA SER A 113 -0.85 6.72 15.15
C SER A 113 0.13 7.90 15.20
N LEU A 114 0.14 8.71 14.14
CA LEU A 114 1.00 9.90 13.99
C LEU A 114 2.52 9.65 13.91
N SER A 115 2.93 8.41 13.62
CA SER A 115 4.32 8.09 13.28
C SER A 115 4.66 8.50 11.85
N GLN A 116 5.94 8.79 11.60
CA GLN A 116 6.42 9.12 10.26
C GLN A 116 6.50 7.84 9.40
N PRO A 117 5.77 7.75 8.28
CA PRO A 117 5.72 6.54 7.45
C PRO A 117 6.98 6.30 6.62
N TYR A 118 7.87 7.29 6.56
CA TYR A 118 9.14 7.21 5.85
C TYR A 118 10.29 7.59 6.77
N THR A 119 11.45 6.97 6.57
CA THR A 119 12.68 7.27 7.29
C THR A 119 13.81 7.57 6.32
N GLY A 120 14.92 8.15 6.80
CA GLY A 120 15.94 8.76 5.96
C GLY A 120 15.64 10.24 5.72
N PRO A 121 16.55 11.00 5.11
CA PRO A 121 17.13 10.71 3.79
C PRO A 121 18.37 9.82 3.82
N TYR A 122 18.35 8.72 3.06
CA TYR A 122 19.47 7.81 2.91
C TYR A 122 20.21 8.05 1.61
N LYS A 123 21.55 7.98 1.67
CA LYS A 123 22.40 8.09 0.48
C LYS A 123 22.20 6.86 -0.41
N VAL A 124 21.94 7.10 -1.68
CA VAL A 124 21.85 6.03 -2.68
C VAL A 124 23.25 5.68 -3.18
N LEU A 125 23.62 4.41 -3.08
CA LEU A 125 24.93 3.90 -3.52
C LEU A 125 24.89 3.37 -4.95
N SER A 126 23.88 2.56 -5.27
CA SER A 126 23.65 2.05 -6.62
C SER A 126 22.16 1.99 -6.95
N ARG A 127 21.86 2.03 -8.25
CA ARG A 127 20.50 2.09 -8.78
C ARG A 127 20.33 1.04 -9.87
N THR A 128 19.14 0.45 -9.93
CA THR A 128 18.67 -0.45 -10.97
C THR A 128 17.22 -0.09 -11.27
N ASN A 129 16.66 -0.55 -12.39
CA ASN A 129 15.29 -0.23 -12.81
C ASN A 129 14.21 -0.49 -11.73
N LYS A 130 14.40 -1.51 -10.88
CA LYS A 130 13.44 -1.88 -9.82
C LYS A 130 13.99 -1.75 -8.40
N ASN A 131 15.30 -1.79 -8.23
CA ASN A 131 15.96 -1.93 -6.93
C ASN A 131 17.03 -0.86 -6.75
N PHE A 132 17.19 -0.39 -5.52
CA PHE A 132 18.16 0.61 -5.11
C PHE A 132 18.92 0.08 -3.90
N ILE A 133 20.24 0.30 -3.89
CA ILE A 133 21.06 0.02 -2.70
C ILE A 133 21.28 1.35 -1.99
N ILE A 134 20.74 1.46 -0.78
CA ILE A 134 20.85 2.64 0.07
C ILE A 134 21.78 2.36 1.25
N LEU A 135 22.44 3.39 1.76
CA LEU A 135 23.22 3.34 2.98
C LEU A 135 22.32 3.73 4.17
N LYS A 136 21.89 2.74 4.94
CA LYS A 136 21.10 2.93 6.16
C LYS A 136 21.89 2.38 7.35
N ASP A 137 22.11 3.21 8.37
CA ASP A 137 22.82 2.83 9.60
C ASP A 137 24.19 2.15 9.31
N ASN A 138 24.96 2.71 8.38
CA ASN A 138 26.22 2.16 7.85
C ASN A 138 26.14 0.77 7.19
N LYS A 139 24.93 0.27 6.93
CA LYS A 139 24.67 -0.99 6.22
C LYS A 139 24.09 -0.72 4.85
N LYS A 140 24.48 -1.54 3.88
CA LYS A 140 23.89 -1.53 2.53
C LYS A 140 22.57 -2.27 2.59
N VAL A 141 21.48 -1.57 2.30
CA VAL A 141 20.12 -2.13 2.29
C VAL A 141 19.56 -2.03 0.88
N THR A 142 19.01 -3.12 0.36
CA THR A 142 18.33 -3.14 -0.93
C THR A 142 16.85 -2.83 -0.73
N ALA A 143 16.34 -1.82 -1.44
CA ALA A 143 14.94 -1.41 -1.43
C ALA A 143 14.38 -1.38 -2.85
N THR A 144 13.11 -1.71 -3.01
CA THR A 144 12.40 -1.58 -4.30
C THR A 144 11.97 -0.14 -4.53
N ILE A 145 11.82 0.24 -5.80
CA ILE A 145 11.40 1.59 -6.21
C ILE A 145 10.05 2.01 -5.58
N ASP A 146 9.13 1.07 -5.38
CA ASP A 146 7.79 1.32 -4.83
C ASP A 146 7.79 1.78 -3.36
N ARG A 147 8.92 1.57 -2.66
CA ARG A 147 9.09 1.94 -1.26
C ARG A 147 9.90 3.22 -1.09
N LEU A 148 10.30 3.86 -2.19
CA LEU A 148 11.20 5.00 -2.18
C LEU A 148 10.50 6.28 -2.60
N LYS A 149 10.91 7.37 -1.97
CA LYS A 149 10.56 8.73 -2.37
C LYS A 149 11.84 9.55 -2.51
N PRO A 150 12.04 10.33 -3.59
CA PRO A 150 13.24 11.15 -3.72
C PRO A 150 13.31 12.18 -2.58
N ALA A 151 14.52 12.40 -2.07
CA ALA A 151 14.79 13.47 -1.12
C ALA A 151 15.47 14.63 -1.84
N HIS A 152 14.85 15.81 -1.79
CA HIS A 152 15.42 17.04 -2.33
C HIS A 152 16.15 17.74 -1.19
N LEU A 153 17.48 17.65 -1.20
CA LEU A 153 18.33 18.38 -0.27
C LEU A 153 18.74 19.69 -0.94
N LEU A 154 18.53 20.81 -0.25
CA LEU A 154 19.16 22.08 -0.62
C LEU A 154 20.65 21.94 -0.32
N LEU A 155 21.48 21.99 -1.37
CA LEU A 155 22.91 22.16 -1.20
C LEU A 155 23.11 23.64 -0.85
N ASP A 156 23.14 23.95 0.45
CA ASP A 156 23.67 25.23 0.89
C ASP A 156 25.14 25.24 0.49
N ASN A 157 25.48 26.10 -0.45
CA ASN A 157 26.81 26.27 -0.99
C ASN A 157 27.70 26.94 0.08
N VAL A 158 28.11 26.18 1.10
CA VAL A 158 29.01 26.65 2.16
C VAL A 158 30.43 26.22 1.81
N ASN A 159 31.04 26.95 0.88
CA ASN A 159 32.47 27.20 0.93
C ASN A 159 32.71 28.29 1.99
N SER A 160 32.62 27.93 3.26
CA SER A 160 33.12 28.76 4.36
C SER A 160 33.72 27.84 5.42
N SER A 161 35.06 27.90 5.46
CA SER A 161 35.99 27.44 6.47
C SER A 161 35.43 27.17 7.87
N GLU A 162 35.94 26.08 8.46
CA GLU A 162 35.98 25.78 9.88
C GLU A 162 35.98 27.03 10.79
N SER A 163 34.98 27.15 11.66
CA SER A 163 35.15 27.86 12.92
C SER A 163 34.32 27.20 14.02
N LYS A 164 35.02 26.78 15.07
CA LYS A 164 34.48 26.32 16.36
C LYS A 164 33.47 27.33 16.90
N LEU A 165 32.27 26.87 17.23
CA LEU A 165 31.33 27.63 18.06
C LEU A 165 31.56 27.26 19.53
N ASP A 166 32.24 28.16 20.23
CA ASP A 166 32.16 28.32 21.68
C ASP A 166 30.82 28.98 22.03
N SER A 167 30.24 28.60 23.17
CA SER A 167 28.87 29.00 23.57
C SER A 167 28.89 30.11 24.62
N PRO A 168 28.13 31.20 24.46
CA PRO A 168 27.85 32.10 25.57
C PRO A 168 26.46 31.84 26.17
N ARG A 169 26.51 31.38 27.42
CA ARG A 169 25.50 31.42 28.47
C ARG A 169 24.83 32.79 28.56
N VAL A 170 23.49 32.82 28.59
CA VAL A 170 22.71 34.03 28.92
C VAL A 170 22.07 33.79 30.29
N ASP A 171 22.60 34.49 31.29
CA ASP A 171 21.97 34.67 32.60
C ASP A 171 21.13 35.97 32.60
N THR A 172 20.19 36.03 33.56
CA THR A 172 19.55 37.20 34.19
C THR A 172 18.20 37.74 33.63
N PRO A 173 17.35 38.41 34.43
CA PRO A 173 16.12 37.82 34.98
C PRO A 173 14.83 38.66 34.74
N SER A 174 13.70 38.13 35.21
CA SER A 174 12.38 38.82 35.31
C SER A 174 12.42 40.02 36.29
N PRO A 175 11.59 41.06 36.07
CA PRO A 175 10.47 41.27 37.00
C PRO A 175 9.17 41.86 36.38
N THR A 176 8.03 41.49 36.98
CA THR A 176 6.72 42.18 36.90
C THR A 176 6.75 43.48 37.73
N PRO A 177 5.95 44.52 37.41
CA PRO A 177 4.73 44.77 38.20
C PRO A 177 3.54 45.38 37.40
N SER A 178 2.43 45.50 38.14
CA SER A 178 1.02 45.67 37.75
C SER A 178 0.55 47.12 37.47
N ALA A 179 -0.47 47.22 36.59
CA ALA A 179 -1.58 48.18 36.48
C ALA A 179 -1.36 49.70 36.26
N LYS A 180 -1.93 50.24 35.16
CA LYS A 180 -3.06 51.22 35.10
C LYS A 180 -3.21 51.84 33.70
N GLU A 181 -4.46 51.88 33.22
CA GLU A 181 -4.97 52.71 32.09
C GLU A 181 -5.09 54.20 32.55
N PRO A 182 -5.10 55.21 31.65
CA PRO A 182 -6.32 55.52 30.86
C PRO A 182 -6.13 56.07 29.42
N GLU A 183 -7.18 55.82 28.63
CA GLU A 183 -7.73 56.49 27.43
C GLU A 183 -7.02 57.67 26.74
N LYS A 184 -6.85 57.55 25.41
CA LYS A 184 -7.18 58.65 24.47
C LYS A 184 -7.53 58.17 23.06
N SER A 185 -8.68 58.69 22.60
CA SER A 185 -9.43 58.48 21.36
C SER A 185 -8.69 58.58 20.01
N ALA A 186 -8.98 57.67 19.08
CA ALA A 186 -8.97 57.90 17.63
C ALA A 186 -9.93 56.92 16.89
N MET A 187 -10.63 57.42 15.87
CA MET A 187 -11.84 56.88 15.21
C MET A 187 -11.70 55.53 14.45
N PRO A 188 -12.81 54.82 14.17
CA PRO A 188 -12.80 53.44 13.65
C PRO A 188 -12.76 53.37 12.11
N LEU A 189 -11.86 52.52 11.58
CA LEU A 189 -11.92 52.02 10.20
C LEU A 189 -12.84 50.78 10.12
N PRO A 190 -13.52 50.54 8.98
CA PRO A 190 -14.58 49.55 8.87
C PRO A 190 -14.07 48.12 9.07
N GLU A 191 -14.53 47.46 10.13
CA GLU A 191 -14.27 46.04 10.36
C GLU A 191 -15.07 45.19 9.37
N LYS A 192 -14.37 44.39 8.57
CA LYS A 192 -14.99 43.34 7.75
C LYS A 192 -15.65 42.29 8.65
N PRO A 193 -16.80 41.72 8.26
CA PRO A 193 -17.49 40.73 9.08
C PRO A 193 -16.60 39.50 9.35
N PRO A 194 -16.71 38.88 10.53
CA PRO A 194 -15.94 37.70 10.87
C PRO A 194 -16.22 36.55 9.89
N ILE A 195 -15.16 35.92 9.39
CA ILE A 195 -15.27 34.78 8.48
C ILE A 195 -15.56 33.51 9.31
N HIS A 196 -16.66 32.85 8.99
CA HIS A 196 -17.09 31.60 9.61
C HIS A 196 -16.90 30.42 8.65
N THR A 197 -16.51 29.26 9.18
CA THR A 197 -16.59 28.00 8.43
C THR A 197 -18.05 27.57 8.23
N ARG A 198 -18.29 26.60 7.34
CA ARG A 198 -19.61 25.95 7.17
C ARG A 198 -20.18 25.36 8.49
N THR A 199 -19.33 25.13 9.48
CA THR A 199 -19.68 24.63 10.82
C THR A 199 -19.74 25.73 11.89
N GLY A 200 -19.69 27.01 11.50
CA GLY A 200 -19.85 28.16 12.39
C GLY A 200 -18.60 28.59 13.17
N ARG A 201 -17.46 27.89 13.03
CA ARG A 201 -16.21 28.26 13.72
C ARG A 201 -15.64 29.55 13.13
N ARG A 202 -15.28 30.49 14.02
CA ARG A 202 -14.61 31.74 13.66
C ARG A 202 -13.18 31.45 13.23
N VAL A 203 -12.80 31.89 12.04
CA VAL A 203 -11.44 31.71 11.50
C VAL A 203 -10.66 33.00 11.68
N HIS A 204 -9.54 32.93 12.39
CA HIS A 204 -8.62 34.06 12.52
C HIS A 204 -7.43 33.86 11.57
N PHE A 205 -7.32 34.73 10.57
CA PHE A 205 -6.18 34.72 9.66
C PHE A 205 -5.03 35.58 10.21
N PRO A 206 -3.78 35.08 10.17
CA PRO A 206 -2.59 35.89 10.39
C PRO A 206 -2.59 37.10 9.43
N VAL A 207 -2.07 38.25 9.90
CA VAL A 207 -2.16 39.56 9.21
C VAL A 207 -1.71 39.48 7.75
N LYS A 208 -0.66 38.69 7.45
CA LYS A 208 -0.11 38.49 6.10
C LYS A 208 -1.03 37.82 5.06
N TYR A 209 -2.15 37.22 5.49
CA TYR A 209 -3.08 36.51 4.60
C TYR A 209 -4.46 37.16 4.52
N ARG A 210 -4.66 38.33 5.14
CA ARG A 210 -5.97 39.00 5.15
C ARG A 210 -6.39 39.56 3.78
N ASP A 211 -5.43 39.84 2.91
CA ASP A 211 -5.71 40.44 1.59
C ASP A 211 -6.17 39.41 0.54
N PHE A 212 -5.97 38.10 0.82
CA PHE A 212 -6.26 37.02 -0.11
C PHE A 212 -7.62 36.34 0.12
N VAL A 213 -8.38 36.79 1.12
CA VAL A 213 -9.68 36.21 1.48
C VAL A 213 -10.73 37.31 1.36
N SER A 214 -11.53 37.27 0.28
CA SER A 214 -12.70 38.11 0.06
C SER A 214 -13.92 37.28 -0.24
#